data_AF-A0A2V8GBK1-F1
#
_entry.id   AF-A0A2V8GBK1-F1
#
_cell.length_a   1.000
_cell.length_b   1.000
_cell.length_c   1.000
_cell.angle_alpha   90.00
_cell.angle_beta   90.00
_cell.angle_gamma   90.00
#
_symmetry.space_group_name_H-M   'P 1'
#
loop_
_entity.id
_entity.type
_entity.pdbx_description
1 polymer ?
#
loop_
_entity_poly.entity_id
_entity_poly.type
_entity_poly.pdbx_seq_one_letter_code
_entity_poly.pdbx_strand_id
1 'polypeptide(L)'
;MALLDVDAAEAERVRAVVAAHVHARFALGIDEFSRGVIDVAVRAAPDVPPSDYASRLSLDDLYLAAACAAGDEAAWAECVTRFRAFIRDFARRVLPEPACTDVADEVIADLWERRKIARFQGRSTLRTWLGAVVSHAALNAARARRTRHGGDALEPAREPSDPHDLEQEISDRERSGRVTALFAAAIAERSPEERLLLLLYYDDGLTLDE
;
A
#
# COMPACT_ATOMS: atom_id res chain seq x y z
N MET A 1 20.84 14.30 -20.27
CA MET A 1 19.95 13.61 -19.30
C MET A 1 20.80 13.36 -18.06
N ALA A 2 20.82 14.35 -17.16
CA ALA A 2 21.80 14.43 -16.09
C ALA A 2 21.51 13.38 -15.01
N LEU A 3 22.39 12.39 -14.89
CA LEU A 3 22.63 11.72 -13.63
C LEU A 3 22.99 12.83 -12.64
N LEU A 4 22.08 13.14 -11.71
CA LEU A 4 22.48 13.78 -10.47
C LEU A 4 23.42 12.76 -9.81
N ASP A 5 24.72 12.98 -9.96
CA ASP A 5 25.77 12.10 -9.46
C ASP A 5 25.69 12.15 -7.93
N VAL A 6 24.88 11.26 -7.36
CA VAL A 6 24.89 10.99 -5.94
C VAL A 6 26.29 10.49 -5.63
N ASP A 7 27.03 11.28 -4.84
CA ASP A 7 28.41 10.95 -4.49
C ASP A 7 28.50 9.53 -3.93
N ALA A 8 29.61 8.84 -4.22
CA ALA A 8 29.87 7.47 -3.82
C ALA A 8 29.69 7.26 -2.30
N ALA A 9 30.00 8.27 -1.49
CA ALA A 9 29.78 8.22 -0.05
C ALA A 9 28.29 8.13 0.33
N GLU A 10 27.40 8.79 -0.41
CA GLU A 10 25.95 8.73 -0.19
C GLU A 10 25.37 7.41 -0.70
N ALA A 11 25.86 6.91 -1.84
CA ALA A 11 25.47 5.60 -2.34
C ALA A 11 25.82 4.47 -1.34
N GLU A 12 27.00 4.54 -0.72
CA GLU A 12 27.41 3.59 0.33
C GLU A 12 26.55 3.72 1.59
N ARG A 13 26.16 4.94 1.98
CA ARG A 13 25.22 5.13 3.10
C ARG A 13 23.86 4.50 2.83
N VAL A 14 23.30 4.67 1.63
CA VAL A 14 22.04 4.00 1.26
C VAL A 14 22.21 2.48 1.31
N ARG A 15 23.28 1.94 0.71
CA ARG A 15 23.58 0.51 0.76
C ARG A 15 23.64 0.00 2.21
N ALA A 16 24.30 0.72 3.11
CA ALA A 16 24.38 0.34 4.52
C ALA A 16 23.01 0.35 5.21
N VAL A 17 22.18 1.37 4.96
CA VAL A 17 20.80 1.45 5.46
C VAL A 17 19.96 0.27 4.96
N VAL A 18 20.06 -0.05 3.67
CA VAL A 18 19.36 -1.19 3.07
C VAL A 18 19.85 -2.50 3.68
N ALA A 19 21.16 -2.74 3.74
CA ALA A 19 21.73 -3.97 4.27
C ALA A 19 21.41 -4.22 5.75
N ALA A 20 21.15 -3.17 6.52
CA ALA A 20 20.73 -3.28 7.91
C ALA A 20 19.27 -3.78 8.09
N HIS A 21 18.43 -3.60 7.07
CA HIS A 21 16.98 -3.90 7.14
C HIS A 21 16.53 -4.97 6.16
N VAL A 22 17.36 -5.33 5.18
CA VAL A 22 17.03 -6.25 4.09
C VAL A 22 18.02 -7.40 4.05
N HIS A 23 17.48 -8.61 4.06
CA HIS A 23 18.25 -9.82 3.78
C HIS A 23 18.03 -10.24 2.33
N ALA A 24 19.13 -10.43 1.59
CA ALA A 24 19.09 -10.88 0.20
C ALA A 24 18.53 -12.32 0.13
N ARG A 25 17.29 -12.44 -0.33
CA ARG A 25 16.57 -13.72 -0.42
C ARG A 25 15.94 -14.00 -1.78
N PHE A 26 16.08 -13.07 -2.72
CA PHE A 26 15.55 -13.15 -4.08
C PHE A 26 16.67 -12.89 -5.10
N ALA A 27 16.38 -13.03 -6.40
CA ALA A 27 17.32 -12.70 -7.48
C ALA A 27 17.76 -11.23 -7.45
N LEU A 28 16.89 -10.34 -6.94
CA LEU A 28 17.20 -8.94 -6.72
C LEU A 28 18.26 -8.78 -5.62
N GLY A 29 19.47 -8.35 -5.98
CA GLY A 29 20.55 -8.13 -5.02
C GLY A 29 20.41 -6.83 -4.23
N ILE A 30 21.08 -6.73 -3.08
CA ILE A 30 21.13 -5.51 -2.25
C ILE A 30 21.65 -4.31 -3.03
N ASP A 31 22.65 -4.49 -3.88
CA ASP A 31 23.26 -3.39 -4.64
C ASP A 31 22.36 -2.87 -5.75
N GLU A 32 21.62 -3.76 -6.41
CA GLU A 32 20.63 -3.39 -7.40
C GLU A 32 19.43 -2.70 -6.75
N PHE A 33 18.94 -3.24 -5.64
CA PHE A 33 17.86 -2.62 -4.87
C PHE A 33 18.26 -1.24 -4.34
N SER A 34 19.46 -1.09 -3.78
CA SER A 34 19.97 0.21 -3.28
C SER A 34 20.04 1.25 -4.39
N ARG A 35 20.48 0.88 -5.60
CA ARG A 35 20.46 1.78 -6.77
C ARG A 35 19.04 2.22 -7.13
N GLY A 36 18.08 1.30 -7.10
CA GLY A 36 16.67 1.62 -7.32
C GLY A 36 16.11 2.59 -6.27
N VAL A 37 16.48 2.41 -4.99
CA VAL A 37 16.08 3.33 -3.91
C VAL A 37 16.68 4.72 -4.11
N ILE A 38 17.96 4.81 -4.48
CA ILE A 38 18.62 6.10 -4.79
C ILE A 38 17.88 6.83 -5.92
N ASP A 39 17.61 6.13 -7.01
CA ASP A 39 16.94 6.67 -8.19
C ASP A 39 15.53 7.21 -7.88
N VAL A 40 14.78 6.50 -7.03
CA VAL A 40 13.49 6.99 -6.52
C VAL A 40 13.66 8.18 -5.59
N ALA A 41 14.62 8.15 -4.66
CA ALA A 41 14.86 9.22 -3.71
C ALA A 41 15.20 10.54 -4.40
N VAL A 42 16.11 10.51 -5.37
CA VAL A 42 16.53 11.68 -6.15
C VAL A 42 15.36 12.33 -6.90
N ARG A 43 14.43 11.52 -7.43
CA ARG A 43 13.23 12.05 -8.10
C ARG A 43 12.15 12.53 -7.16
N ALA A 44 11.89 11.79 -6.09
CA ALA A 44 10.75 12.01 -5.21
C ALA A 44 11.01 13.06 -4.12
N ALA A 45 12.27 13.28 -3.76
CA ALA A 45 12.69 14.20 -2.70
C ALA A 45 14.11 14.72 -2.97
N PRO A 46 14.33 15.57 -3.99
CA PRO A 46 15.66 16.03 -4.39
C PRO A 46 16.41 16.79 -3.29
N ASP A 47 15.68 17.41 -2.35
CA ASP A 47 16.26 18.17 -1.23
C ASP A 47 16.59 17.29 -0.01
N VAL A 48 16.29 16.00 -0.05
CA VAL A 48 16.52 15.06 1.05
C VAL A 48 17.64 14.10 0.67
N PRO A 49 18.66 13.91 1.53
CA PRO A 49 19.68 12.89 1.29
C PRO A 49 19.04 11.51 1.04
N PRO A 50 19.43 10.78 -0.02
CA PRO A 50 18.89 9.46 -0.33
C PRO A 50 18.90 8.46 0.83
N SER A 51 19.91 8.51 1.70
CA SER A 51 20.03 7.68 2.90
C SER A 51 18.99 8.00 3.96
N ASP A 52 18.72 9.30 4.19
CA ASP A 52 17.63 9.75 5.05
C ASP A 52 16.27 9.36 4.48
N TYR A 53 16.08 9.48 3.16
CA TYR A 53 14.87 9.03 2.50
C TYR A 53 14.66 7.51 2.70
N ALA A 54 15.69 6.71 2.43
CA ALA A 54 15.66 5.26 2.58
C ALA A 54 15.34 4.82 4.03
N SER A 55 15.88 5.52 5.02
CA SER A 55 15.66 5.23 6.44
C SER A 55 14.20 5.33 6.90
N ARG A 56 13.36 6.07 6.14
CA ARG A 56 11.93 6.28 6.42
C ARG A 56 11.03 5.24 5.75
N LEU A 57 11.59 4.36 4.93
CA LEU A 57 10.84 3.35 4.19
C LEU A 57 10.75 2.04 4.96
N SER A 58 9.68 1.30 4.73
CA SER A 58 9.59 -0.12 5.05
C SER A 58 10.42 -0.91 4.03
N LEU A 59 11.73 -0.97 4.25
CA LEU A 59 12.69 -1.47 3.26
C LEU A 59 12.53 -2.95 2.93
N ASP A 60 12.24 -3.81 3.92
CA ASP A 60 12.03 -5.24 3.67
C ASP A 60 10.78 -5.50 2.84
N ASP A 61 9.68 -4.85 3.19
CA ASP A 61 8.42 -4.92 2.46
C ASP A 61 8.57 -4.34 1.04
N LEU A 62 9.35 -3.25 0.89
CA LEU A 62 9.63 -2.64 -0.41
C LEU A 62 10.53 -3.55 -1.27
N TYR A 63 11.49 -4.22 -0.67
CA TYR A 63 12.35 -5.20 -1.33
C TYR A 63 11.54 -6.39 -1.86
N LEU A 64 10.64 -6.95 -1.04
CA LEU A 64 9.70 -8.00 -1.46
C LEU A 64 8.84 -7.54 -2.64
N ALA A 65 8.26 -6.35 -2.56
CA ALA A 65 7.43 -5.80 -3.63
C ALA A 65 8.21 -5.55 -4.93
N ALA A 66 9.43 -5.03 -4.82
CA ALA A 66 10.32 -4.80 -5.96
C ALA A 66 10.71 -6.11 -6.65
N ALA A 67 11.06 -7.15 -5.88
CA ALA A 67 11.37 -8.47 -6.42
C ALA A 67 10.13 -9.11 -7.09
N CYS A 68 8.94 -8.99 -6.50
CA CYS A 68 7.70 -9.42 -7.15
C CYS A 68 7.46 -8.68 -8.47
N ALA A 69 7.66 -7.36 -8.50
CA ALA A 69 7.47 -6.55 -9.69
C ALA A 69 8.47 -6.89 -10.82
N ALA A 70 9.67 -7.37 -10.44
CA ALA A 70 10.69 -7.88 -11.37
C ALA A 70 10.35 -9.28 -11.92
N GLY A 71 9.31 -9.95 -11.40
CA GLY A 71 8.88 -11.28 -11.85
C GLY A 71 9.57 -12.43 -11.12
N ASP A 72 10.16 -12.19 -9.95
CA ASP A 72 10.77 -13.26 -9.14
C ASP A 72 9.67 -14.16 -8.53
N GLU A 73 9.68 -15.44 -8.91
CA GLU A 73 8.70 -16.43 -8.46
C GLU A 73 8.79 -16.72 -6.96
N ALA A 74 9.99 -16.70 -6.37
CA ALA A 74 10.18 -16.94 -4.94
C ALA A 74 9.64 -15.75 -4.12
N ALA A 75 9.87 -14.52 -4.59
CA ALA A 75 9.26 -13.33 -4.01
C ALA A 75 7.74 -13.38 -4.08
N TRP A 76 7.18 -13.79 -5.22
CA TRP A 76 5.74 -13.93 -5.36
C TRP A 76 5.15 -14.98 -4.42
N ALA A 77 5.80 -16.15 -4.32
CA ALA A 77 5.38 -17.21 -3.41
C ALA A 77 5.38 -16.74 -1.94
N GLU A 78 6.41 -16.00 -1.52
CA GLU A 78 6.48 -15.40 -0.18
C GLU A 78 5.34 -14.39 0.02
N CYS A 79 5.14 -13.48 -0.93
CA CYS A 79 4.10 -12.45 -0.87
C CYS A 79 2.70 -13.06 -0.73
N VAL A 80 2.35 -14.04 -1.58
CA VAL A 80 1.05 -14.72 -1.51
C VAL A 80 0.91 -15.47 -0.19
N THR A 81 1.93 -16.21 0.23
CA THR A 81 1.89 -16.95 1.50
C THR A 81 1.66 -16.02 2.69
N ARG A 82 2.32 -14.87 2.71
CA ARG A 82 2.26 -13.90 3.82
C ARG A 82 0.94 -13.13 3.86
N PHE A 83 0.34 -12.80 2.71
CA PHE A 83 -0.76 -11.84 2.65
C PHE A 83 -2.09 -12.40 2.16
N ARG A 84 -2.16 -13.61 1.60
CA ARG A 84 -3.41 -14.18 1.08
C ARG A 84 -4.51 -14.28 2.14
N ALA A 85 -4.17 -14.80 3.33
CA ALA A 85 -5.12 -14.88 4.44
C ALA A 85 -5.62 -13.48 4.82
N PHE A 86 -4.70 -12.56 5.06
CA PHE A 86 -5.02 -11.16 5.37
C PHE A 86 -5.93 -10.51 4.33
N ILE A 87 -5.64 -10.65 3.03
CA ILE A 87 -6.46 -10.08 1.95
C ILE A 87 -7.89 -10.64 1.98
N ARG A 88 -8.03 -11.96 2.16
CA ARG A 88 -9.34 -12.62 2.26
C ARG A 88 -10.11 -12.16 3.48
N ASP A 89 -9.44 -12.12 4.64
CA ASP A 89 -10.06 -11.72 5.90
C ASP A 89 -10.52 -10.27 5.85
N PHE A 90 -9.70 -9.40 5.25
CA PHE A 90 -10.03 -8.00 5.06
C PHE A 90 -11.22 -7.81 4.11
N ALA A 91 -11.28 -8.53 2.99
CA ALA A 91 -12.41 -8.47 2.06
C ALA A 91 -13.74 -8.92 2.72
N ARG A 92 -13.68 -9.95 3.58
CA ARG A 92 -14.85 -10.46 4.33
C ARG A 92 -15.45 -9.44 5.31
N ARG A 93 -14.70 -8.41 5.74
CA ARG A 93 -15.23 -7.33 6.57
C ARG A 93 -16.19 -6.40 5.82
N VAL A 94 -16.14 -6.38 4.49
CA VAL A 94 -16.89 -5.44 3.64
C VAL A 94 -17.94 -6.13 2.79
N LEU A 95 -17.68 -7.37 2.37
CA LEU A 95 -18.53 -8.13 1.45
C LEU A 95 -18.91 -9.50 2.03
N PRO A 96 -20.14 -9.97 1.79
CA PRO A 96 -20.52 -11.35 2.09
C PRO A 96 -19.93 -12.32 1.05
N GLU A 97 -19.88 -13.60 1.42
CA GLU A 97 -19.57 -14.67 0.45
C GLU A 97 -20.69 -14.79 -0.60
N PRO A 98 -20.38 -15.19 -1.85
CA PRO A 98 -19.04 -15.48 -2.38
C PRO A 98 -18.24 -14.24 -2.82
N ALA A 99 -18.84 -13.05 -2.78
CA ALA A 99 -18.28 -11.83 -3.39
C ALA A 99 -16.95 -11.38 -2.77
N CYS A 100 -16.74 -11.61 -1.47
CA CYS A 100 -15.46 -11.31 -0.82
C CYS A 100 -14.33 -12.23 -1.31
N THR A 101 -14.60 -13.51 -1.54
CA THR A 101 -13.61 -14.44 -2.11
C THR A 101 -13.24 -14.03 -3.53
N ASP A 102 -14.23 -13.70 -4.37
CA ASP A 102 -14.00 -13.24 -5.74
C ASP A 102 -13.11 -11.98 -5.77
N VAL A 103 -13.42 -10.98 -4.94
CA VAL A 103 -12.63 -9.75 -4.84
C VAL A 103 -11.21 -10.02 -4.32
N ALA A 104 -11.06 -10.89 -3.33
CA ALA A 104 -9.74 -11.24 -2.81
C ALA A 104 -8.86 -11.91 -3.87
N ASP A 105 -9.41 -12.86 -4.61
CA ASP A 105 -8.70 -13.57 -5.67
C ASP A 105 -8.39 -12.64 -6.86
N GLU A 106 -9.31 -11.73 -7.22
CA GLU A 106 -9.05 -10.67 -8.22
C GLU A 106 -7.93 -9.72 -7.78
N VAL A 107 -7.91 -9.29 -6.51
CA VAL A 107 -6.84 -8.45 -5.98
C VAL A 107 -5.50 -9.17 -6.08
N ILE A 108 -5.43 -10.45 -5.70
CA ILE A 108 -4.21 -11.24 -5.79
C ILE A 108 -3.74 -11.37 -7.25
N ALA A 109 -4.66 -11.67 -8.18
CA ALA A 109 -4.34 -11.73 -9.61
C ALA A 109 -3.79 -10.39 -10.12
N ASP A 110 -4.45 -9.27 -9.77
CA ASP A 110 -4.05 -7.93 -10.19
C ASP A 110 -2.69 -7.49 -9.62
N LEU A 111 -2.31 -7.95 -8.42
CA LEU A 111 -0.98 -7.68 -7.86
C LEU A 111 0.12 -8.19 -8.79
N TRP A 112 -0.09 -9.34 -9.42
CA TRP A 112 0.85 -9.97 -10.35
C TRP A 112 0.63 -9.54 -11.80
N GLU A 113 -0.52 -9.87 -12.38
CA GLU A 113 -0.81 -9.71 -13.82
C GLU A 113 -0.81 -8.24 -14.25
N ARG A 114 -1.40 -7.37 -13.43
CA ARG A 114 -1.42 -5.91 -13.67
C ARG A 114 -0.28 -5.19 -12.99
N ARG A 115 0.66 -5.92 -12.38
CA ARG A 115 1.79 -5.40 -11.60
C ARG A 115 1.37 -4.32 -10.60
N LYS A 116 0.19 -4.41 -9.98
CA LYS A 116 -0.24 -3.42 -8.98
C LYS A 116 0.76 -3.32 -7.83
N ILE A 117 1.44 -4.41 -7.50
CA ILE A 117 2.47 -4.45 -6.45
C ILE A 117 3.64 -3.49 -6.72
N ALA A 118 3.94 -3.20 -8.00
CA ALA A 118 4.97 -2.23 -8.37
C ALA A 118 4.64 -0.78 -7.97
N ARG A 119 3.38 -0.49 -7.61
CA ARG A 119 2.95 0.83 -7.14
C ARG A 119 3.25 1.05 -5.66
N PHE A 120 3.66 0.02 -4.93
CA PHE A 120 4.04 0.14 -3.53
C PHE A 120 5.39 0.86 -3.42
N GLN A 121 5.42 1.95 -2.65
CA GLN A 121 6.58 2.84 -2.54
C GLN A 121 7.29 2.74 -1.18
N GLY A 122 6.91 1.79 -0.32
CA GLY A 122 7.56 1.59 0.98
C GLY A 122 7.26 2.66 2.04
N ARG A 123 6.40 3.65 1.78
CA ARG A 123 6.04 4.70 2.76
C ARG A 123 5.19 4.22 3.94
N SER A 124 4.73 2.97 3.88
CA SER A 124 4.03 2.24 4.93
C SER A 124 4.47 0.78 4.84
N THR A 125 3.98 -0.08 5.73
CA THR A 125 4.14 -1.53 5.55
C THR A 125 3.29 -2.01 4.38
N LEU A 126 3.72 -3.09 3.72
CA LEU A 126 2.99 -3.70 2.62
C LEU A 126 1.61 -4.19 3.06
N ARG A 127 1.48 -4.67 4.31
CA ARG A 127 0.18 -5.03 4.91
C ARG A 127 -0.79 -3.85 4.93
N THR A 128 -0.35 -2.67 5.37
CA THR A 128 -1.19 -1.47 5.43
C THR A 128 -1.63 -1.03 4.04
N TRP A 129 -0.70 -1.01 3.08
CA TRP A 129 -1.01 -0.67 1.70
C TRP A 129 -1.98 -1.67 1.06
N LEU A 130 -1.79 -2.97 1.28
CA LEU A 130 -2.72 -4.01 0.82
C LEU A 130 -4.12 -3.85 1.43
N GLY A 131 -4.22 -3.47 2.70
CA GLY A 131 -5.51 -3.16 3.32
C GLY A 131 -6.28 -2.06 2.57
N ALA A 132 -5.59 -1.00 2.12
CA ALA A 132 -6.20 0.06 1.32
C ALA A 132 -6.62 -0.44 -0.07
N VAL A 133 -5.78 -1.23 -0.74
CA VAL A 133 -6.10 -1.83 -2.05
C VAL A 133 -7.34 -2.72 -1.95
N VAL A 134 -7.41 -3.59 -0.94
CA VAL A 134 -8.56 -4.49 -0.74
C VAL A 134 -9.81 -3.70 -0.35
N SER A 135 -9.68 -2.68 0.52
CA SER A 135 -10.79 -1.79 0.87
C SER A 135 -11.41 -1.15 -0.36
N HIS A 136 -10.59 -0.57 -1.23
CA HIS A 136 -11.06 0.09 -2.45
C HIS A 136 -11.75 -0.91 -3.39
N ALA A 137 -11.15 -2.09 -3.60
CA ALA A 137 -11.74 -3.14 -4.43
C ALA A 137 -13.10 -3.61 -3.89
N ALA A 138 -13.18 -3.87 -2.58
CA ALA A 138 -14.40 -4.35 -1.93
C ALA A 138 -15.51 -3.29 -1.93
N LEU A 139 -15.18 -2.02 -1.66
CA LEU A 139 -16.15 -0.92 -1.73
C LEU A 139 -16.67 -0.70 -3.16
N ASN A 140 -15.80 -0.80 -4.17
CA ASN A 140 -16.20 -0.70 -5.56
C ASN A 140 -17.14 -1.84 -5.96
N ALA A 141 -16.84 -3.07 -5.57
CA ALA A 141 -17.73 -4.21 -5.78
C ALA A 141 -19.08 -4.04 -5.05
N ALA A 142 -19.07 -3.54 -3.80
CA ALA A 142 -20.29 -3.26 -3.05
C ALA A 142 -21.17 -2.19 -3.73
N ARG A 143 -20.55 -1.11 -4.25
CA ARG A 143 -21.24 -0.08 -5.03
C ARG A 143 -21.85 -0.67 -6.30
N ALA A 144 -21.09 -1.44 -7.07
CA ALA A 144 -21.55 -2.08 -8.29
C ALA A 144 -22.73 -3.05 -8.03
N ARG A 145 -22.71 -3.77 -6.90
CA ARG A 145 -23.84 -4.64 -6.50
C ARG A 145 -25.09 -3.85 -6.19
N ARG A 146 -25.00 -2.73 -5.46
CA ARG A 146 -26.14 -1.86 -5.15
C ARG A 146 -26.80 -1.27 -6.39
N THR A 147 -26.01 -0.83 -7.37
CA THR A 147 -26.53 -0.31 -8.64
C THR A 147 -27.25 -1.38 -9.45
N ARG A 148 -26.77 -2.64 -9.43
CA ARG A 148 -27.39 -3.76 -10.16
C ARG A 148 -28.66 -4.29 -9.48
N HIS A 149 -28.76 -4.24 -8.16
CA HIS A 149 -29.85 -4.85 -7.39
C HIS A 149 -30.88 -3.87 -6.86
N GLY A 150 -30.83 -2.59 -7.26
CA GLY A 150 -31.86 -1.62 -6.89
C GLY A 150 -31.97 -1.39 -5.38
N GLY A 151 -30.91 -0.87 -4.76
CA GLY A 151 -31.04 -0.17 -3.48
C GLY A 151 -31.32 -1.01 -2.24
N ASP A 152 -31.18 -2.34 -2.28
CA ASP A 152 -31.24 -3.11 -1.04
C ASP A 152 -29.99 -2.82 -0.20
N ALA A 153 -30.22 -2.25 0.98
CA ALA A 153 -29.16 -1.85 1.88
C ALA A 153 -28.48 -3.13 2.38
N LEU A 154 -27.27 -3.40 1.90
CA LEU A 154 -26.42 -4.41 2.50
C LEU A 154 -26.12 -3.94 3.93
N GLU A 155 -26.89 -4.41 4.89
CA GLU A 155 -26.43 -4.42 6.27
C GLU A 155 -25.12 -5.22 6.27
N PRO A 156 -24.04 -4.69 6.87
CA PRO A 156 -22.82 -5.45 7.02
C PRO A 156 -23.13 -6.66 7.92
N ALA A 157 -23.44 -7.78 7.30
CA ALA A 157 -23.64 -9.03 7.98
C ALA A 157 -22.29 -9.54 8.46
N ARG A 158 -21.91 -9.23 9.70
CA ARG A 158 -21.36 -10.27 10.57
C ARG A 158 -21.32 -9.93 12.04
N GLU A 159 -21.77 -10.90 12.82
CA GLU A 159 -21.31 -11.13 14.17
C GLU A 159 -19.90 -11.75 14.12
N PRO A 160 -18.96 -11.23 14.92
CA PRO A 160 -17.61 -11.76 15.00
C PRO A 160 -17.61 -13.22 15.49
N SER A 161 -16.76 -14.04 14.87
CA SER A 161 -16.72 -15.50 15.10
C SER A 161 -15.72 -15.94 16.17
N ASP A 162 -14.90 -15.03 16.73
CA ASP A 162 -13.92 -15.30 17.80
C ASP A 162 -13.78 -14.07 18.73
N PRO A 163 -13.78 -14.22 20.07
CA PRO A 163 -13.47 -13.14 21.01
C PRO A 163 -12.13 -12.43 20.75
N HIS A 164 -11.13 -13.11 20.19
CA HIS A 164 -9.85 -12.49 19.85
C HIS A 164 -9.93 -11.61 18.59
N ASP A 165 -10.75 -12.00 17.61
CA ASP A 165 -11.04 -11.20 16.42
C ASP A 165 -11.79 -9.91 16.78
N LEU A 166 -12.66 -9.98 17.78
CA LEU A 166 -13.37 -8.84 18.36
C LEU A 166 -12.43 -7.78 18.94
N GLU A 167 -11.49 -8.19 19.81
CA GLU A 167 -10.56 -7.25 20.44
C GLU A 167 -9.63 -6.60 19.41
N GLN A 168 -9.16 -7.37 18.43
CA GLN A 168 -8.35 -6.83 17.34
C GLN A 168 -9.18 -5.89 16.45
N GLU A 169 -10.42 -6.22 16.13
CA GLU A 169 -11.29 -5.39 15.29
C GLU A 169 -11.72 -4.10 16.01
N ILE A 170 -11.98 -4.15 17.31
CA ILE A 170 -12.24 -2.97 18.15
C ILE A 170 -10.99 -2.09 18.22
N SER A 171 -9.81 -2.68 18.48
CA SER A 171 -8.55 -1.93 18.55
C SER A 171 -8.18 -1.28 17.21
N ASP A 172 -8.34 -2.02 16.10
CA ASP A 172 -8.13 -1.51 14.74
C ASP A 172 -9.12 -0.39 14.41
N ARG A 173 -10.39 -0.53 14.82
CA ARG A 173 -11.43 0.48 14.61
C ARG A 173 -11.19 1.74 15.42
N GLU A 174 -10.78 1.62 16.68
CA GLU A 174 -10.40 2.76 17.53
C GLU A 174 -9.16 3.47 17.00
N ARG A 175 -8.13 2.70 16.60
CA ARG A 175 -6.91 3.24 15.98
C ARG A 175 -7.24 3.94 14.67
N SER A 176 -8.03 3.31 13.79
CA SER A 176 -8.46 3.91 12.53
C SER A 176 -9.30 5.16 12.77
N GLY A 177 -10.22 5.15 13.75
CA GLY A 177 -11.03 6.30 14.12
C GLY A 177 -10.17 7.47 14.59
N ARG A 178 -9.15 7.21 15.41
CA ARG A 178 -8.18 8.23 15.85
C ARG A 178 -7.37 8.79 14.67
N VAL A 179 -6.87 7.93 13.79
CA VAL A 179 -6.11 8.36 12.60
C VAL A 179 -7.00 9.20 11.68
N THR A 180 -8.22 8.75 11.40
CA THR A 180 -9.21 9.51 10.61
C THR A 180 -9.52 10.87 11.24
N ALA A 181 -9.68 10.94 12.56
CA ALA A 181 -9.92 12.19 13.27
C ALA A 181 -8.73 13.16 13.16
N LEU A 182 -7.49 12.65 13.29
CA LEU A 182 -6.28 13.45 13.13
C LEU A 182 -6.11 13.94 11.69
N PHE A 183 -6.36 13.08 10.69
CA PHE A 183 -6.36 13.47 9.28
C PHE A 183 -7.43 14.52 8.99
N ALA A 184 -8.67 14.32 9.48
CA ALA A 184 -9.75 15.27 9.31
C ALA A 184 -9.42 16.64 9.94
N ALA A 185 -8.80 16.65 11.13
CA ALA A 185 -8.33 17.87 11.78
C ALA A 185 -7.24 18.57 10.95
N ALA A 186 -6.23 17.83 10.49
CA ALA A 186 -5.15 18.37 9.66
C ALA A 186 -5.64 18.94 8.32
N ILE A 187 -6.62 18.27 7.68
CA ILE A 187 -7.26 18.77 6.46
C ILE A 187 -8.11 20.01 6.77
N ALA A 188 -8.79 20.06 7.92
CA ALA A 188 -9.59 21.22 8.31
C ALA A 188 -8.75 22.47 8.58
N GLU A 189 -7.49 22.31 9.01
CA GLU A 189 -6.52 23.42 9.18
C GLU A 189 -5.98 23.98 7.85
N ARG A 190 -6.23 23.32 6.71
CA ARG A 190 -5.84 23.82 5.38
C ARG A 190 -6.81 24.88 4.87
N SER A 191 -6.35 25.70 3.93
CA SER A 191 -7.20 26.70 3.29
C SER A 191 -8.34 26.03 2.48
N PRO A 192 -9.47 26.73 2.25
CA PRO A 192 -10.55 26.20 1.41
C PRO A 192 -10.09 25.76 0.01
N GLU A 193 -9.14 26.49 -0.57
CA GLU A 193 -8.58 26.21 -1.90
C GLU A 193 -7.74 24.93 -1.91
N GLU A 194 -6.88 24.73 -0.90
CA GLU A 194 -6.07 23.51 -0.75
C GLU A 194 -6.95 22.27 -0.51
N ARG A 195 -8.03 22.43 0.28
CA ARG A 195 -8.99 21.36 0.55
C ARG A 195 -9.75 20.96 -0.71
N LEU A 196 -10.16 21.93 -1.52
CA LEU A 196 -10.81 21.70 -2.80
C LEU A 196 -9.88 20.95 -3.76
N LEU A 197 -8.61 21.35 -3.82
CA LEU A 197 -7.62 20.70 -4.67
C LEU A 197 -7.34 19.25 -4.24
N LEU A 198 -7.26 18.97 -2.94
CA LEU A 198 -7.17 17.61 -2.42
C LEU A 198 -8.42 16.78 -2.77
N LEU A 199 -9.61 17.36 -2.68
CA LEU A 199 -10.86 16.68 -3.05
C LEU A 199 -10.89 16.34 -4.54
N LEU A 200 -10.59 17.31 -5.41
CA LEU A 200 -10.55 17.11 -6.86
C LEU A 200 -9.49 16.08 -7.28
N TYR A 201 -8.34 16.07 -6.59
CA TYR A 201 -7.26 15.13 -6.89
C TYR A 201 -7.59 13.70 -6.46
N TYR A 202 -8.10 13.51 -5.24
CA TYR A 202 -8.31 12.17 -4.67
C TYR A 202 -9.69 11.57 -4.94
N ASP A 203 -10.74 12.38 -5.12
CA ASP A 203 -12.13 11.90 -5.35
C ASP A 203 -12.47 11.89 -6.86
N ASP A 204 -12.12 12.95 -7.59
CA ASP A 204 -12.43 13.09 -9.03
C ASP A 204 -11.29 12.62 -9.96
N GLY A 205 -10.12 12.30 -9.40
CA GLY A 205 -8.97 11.80 -10.16
C GLY A 205 -8.37 12.81 -11.13
N LEU A 206 -8.61 14.11 -10.91
CA LEU A 206 -8.08 15.19 -11.74
C LEU A 206 -6.62 15.45 -11.34
N THR A 207 -5.71 15.26 -12.29
CA THR A 207 -4.32 15.67 -12.12
C THR A 207 -4.21 17.19 -12.28
N LEU A 208 -3.30 17.81 -11.54
CA LEU A 208 -2.91 19.20 -11.79
C LEU A 208 -2.16 19.22 -13.12
N ASP A 209 -2.90 19.38 -14.21
CA ASP A 209 -2.32 19.80 -15.48
C ASP A 209 -2.00 21.29 -15.34
N GLU A 210 -0.73 21.64 -15.53
CA GLU A 210 -0.25 23.03 -15.64
C GLU A 210 -0.89 23.76 -16.83
#